data_AF-A0A3D6ELP4-F1
#
_entry.id   AF-A0A3D6ELP4-F1
#
_cell.length_a   1.000
_cell.length_b   1.000
_cell.length_c   1.000
_cell.angle_alpha   90.00
_cell.angle_beta   90.00
_cell.angle_gamma   90.00
#
_symmetry.space_group_name_H-M   'P 1'
#
loop_
_entity.id
_entity.type
_entity.pdbx_description
1 polymer ?
#
loop_
_entity_poly.entity_id
_entity_poly.type
_entity_poly.pdbx_seq_one_letter_code
_entity_poly.pdbx_strand_id
1 'polypeptide(L)'
;GQAAGRAAGDLDLPRVREARRALVPAVLRGIQRRDQRLAVLAERLRGMDPAGPLQRGFVLALDAEGRPVTSAQALPPGAALGLRWADGERKARLE
;
A
#
# COMPACT_ATOMS: atom_id res chain seq x y z
N GLY A 1 -35.91 52.92 -10.78
CA GLY A 1 -35.36 51.78 -10.01
C GLY A 1 -34.66 50.74 -10.88
N GLN A 2 -33.58 51.10 -11.59
CA GLN A 2 -32.75 50.14 -12.35
C GLN A 2 -31.26 50.15 -11.95
N ALA A 3 -30.84 51.07 -11.07
CA ALA A 3 -29.45 51.17 -10.62
C ALA A 3 -29.09 50.17 -9.51
N ALA A 4 -30.06 49.73 -8.70
CA ALA A 4 -29.81 48.82 -7.57
C ALA A 4 -29.59 47.36 -7.98
N GLY A 5 -30.14 46.91 -9.12
CA GLY A 5 -29.99 45.54 -9.62
C GLY A 5 -28.63 45.26 -10.30
N ARG A 6 -27.94 46.29 -10.80
CA ARG A 6 -26.62 46.12 -11.45
C ARG A 6 -25.48 46.02 -10.42
N ALA A 7 -25.57 46.76 -9.30
CA ALA A 7 -24.53 46.75 -8.26
C ALA A 7 -24.42 45.40 -7.50
N ALA A 8 -25.51 44.62 -7.44
CA ALA A 8 -25.49 43.30 -6.81
C ALA A 8 -24.76 42.23 -7.66
N GLY A 9 -24.77 42.35 -8.99
CA GLY A 9 -24.08 41.42 -9.90
C GLY A 9 -22.57 41.61 -9.94
N ASP A 10 -22.08 42.84 -9.70
CA ASP A 10 -20.64 43.15 -9.75
C ASP A 10 -19.88 42.70 -8.49
N LEU A 11 -20.57 42.56 -7.35
CA LEU A 11 -19.97 42.14 -6.07
C LEU A 11 -19.72 40.62 -5.98
N ASP A 12 -20.30 39.81 -6.87
CA ASP A 12 -20.09 38.37 -6.93
C ASP A 12 -18.87 37.97 -7.79
N LEU A 13 -18.46 38.83 -8.72
CA LEU A 13 -17.34 38.58 -9.63
C LEU A 13 -16.00 38.34 -8.88
N PRO A 14 -15.66 39.07 -7.80
CA PRO A 14 -14.46 38.78 -7.01
C PRO A 14 -14.51 37.38 -6.37
N ARG A 15 -15.66 37.00 -5.79
CA ARG A 15 -15.84 35.68 -5.16
C ARG A 15 -15.75 34.54 -6.16
N VAL A 16 -16.40 34.68 -7.31
CA VAL A 16 -16.33 33.67 -8.39
C VAL A 16 -14.91 33.53 -8.93
N ARG A 17 -14.17 34.64 -9.07
CA ARG A 17 -12.76 34.61 -9.49
C ARG A 17 -11.86 33.92 -8.47
N GLU A 18 -12.07 34.18 -7.18
CA GLU A 18 -11.34 33.54 -6.10
C GLU A 18 -11.64 32.05 -6.00
N ALA A 19 -12.92 31.65 -6.06
CA ALA A 19 -13.34 30.26 -6.12
C ALA A 19 -12.74 29.53 -7.33
N ARG A 20 -12.72 30.16 -8.51
CA ARG A 20 -12.09 29.61 -9.72
C ARG A 20 -10.58 29.45 -9.56
N ARG A 21 -9.89 30.41 -8.93
CA ARG A 21 -8.46 30.34 -8.64
C ARG A 21 -8.14 29.23 -7.63
N ALA A 22 -9.00 29.02 -6.65
CA ALA A 22 -8.83 27.98 -5.63
C ALA A 22 -9.19 26.57 -6.13
N LEU A 23 -10.00 26.46 -7.19
CA LEU A 23 -10.48 25.18 -7.73
C LEU A 23 -9.35 24.26 -8.19
N VAL A 24 -8.43 24.75 -9.03
CA VAL A 24 -7.34 23.94 -9.57
C VAL A 24 -6.43 23.39 -8.47
N PRO A 25 -5.92 24.20 -7.52
CA PRO A 25 -5.19 23.69 -6.37
C PRO A 25 -5.98 22.69 -5.52
N ALA A 26 -7.30 22.89 -5.33
CA ALA A 26 -8.14 21.96 -4.58
C ALA A 26 -8.27 20.60 -5.29
N VAL A 27 -8.46 20.59 -6.60
CA VAL A 27 -8.49 19.38 -7.42
C VAL A 27 -7.15 18.65 -7.37
N LEU A 28 -6.03 19.36 -7.55
CA LEU A 28 -4.69 18.76 -7.49
C LEU A 28 -4.39 18.14 -6.12
N ARG A 29 -4.73 18.81 -5.02
CA ARG A 29 -4.64 18.22 -3.67
C ARG A 29 -5.51 16.98 -3.53
N GLY A 30 -6.70 16.98 -4.14
CA GLY A 30 -7.60 15.84 -4.17
C GLY A 30 -7.05 14.63 -4.92
N ILE A 31 -6.29 14.86 -6.01
CA ILE A 31 -5.58 13.82 -6.76
C ILE A 31 -4.40 13.30 -5.94
N GLN A 32 -3.54 14.18 -5.43
CA GLN A 32 -2.38 13.80 -4.62
C GLN A 32 -2.75 12.93 -3.41
N ARG A 33 -3.85 13.25 -2.70
CA ARG A 33 -4.34 12.43 -1.59
C ARG A 33 -4.78 11.03 -2.02
N ARG A 34 -5.39 10.90 -3.22
CA ARG A 34 -5.80 9.62 -3.77
C ARG A 34 -4.59 8.78 -4.17
N ASP A 35 -3.60 9.40 -4.81
CA ASP A 35 -2.35 8.73 -5.20
C ASP A 35 -1.59 8.23 -3.97
N GLN A 36 -1.46 9.06 -2.93
CA GLN A 36 -0.86 8.65 -1.66
C GLN A 36 -1.61 7.47 -1.04
N ARG A 37 -2.95 7.48 -1.05
CA ARG A 37 -3.76 6.38 -0.54
C ARG A 37 -3.56 5.10 -1.35
N LEU A 38 -3.50 5.20 -2.68
CA LEU A 38 -3.23 4.05 -3.56
C LEU A 38 -1.84 3.48 -3.33
N ALA A 39 -0.82 4.33 -3.18
CA ALA A 39 0.55 3.90 -2.88
C ALA A 39 0.61 3.12 -1.56
N VAL A 40 -0.03 3.62 -0.50
CA VAL A 40 -0.10 2.93 0.80
C VAL A 40 -0.82 1.58 0.69
N LEU A 41 -1.94 1.53 -0.04
CA LEU A 41 -2.68 0.27 -0.23
C LEU A 41 -1.88 -0.74 -1.05
N ALA A 42 -1.15 -0.28 -2.08
CA ALA A 42 -0.29 -1.14 -2.89
C ALA A 42 0.86 -1.71 -2.07
N GLU A 43 1.49 -0.92 -1.19
CA GLU A 43 2.52 -1.42 -0.27
C GLU A 43 1.96 -2.41 0.74
N ARG A 44 0.76 -2.17 1.29
CA ARG A 44 0.10 -3.14 2.17
C ARG A 44 -0.19 -4.45 1.46
N LEU A 45 -0.69 -4.38 0.23
CA LEU A 45 -0.96 -5.56 -0.58
C LEU A 45 0.33 -6.34 -0.88
N ARG A 46 1.43 -5.64 -1.23
CA ARG A 46 2.76 -6.24 -1.37
C ARG A 46 3.27 -6.88 -0.08
N GLY A 47 3.03 -6.23 1.06
CA GLY A 47 3.38 -6.77 2.38
C GLY A 47 2.58 -8.01 2.78
N MET A 48 1.39 -8.19 2.19
CA MET A 48 0.55 -9.38 2.37
C MET A 48 0.86 -10.50 1.39
N ASP A 49 1.71 -10.28 0.38
CA ASP A 49 2.19 -11.35 -0.49
C ASP A 49 3.21 -12.21 0.27
N PRO A 50 2.87 -13.47 0.63
CA PRO A 50 3.78 -14.36 1.34
C PRO A 50 5.03 -14.72 0.50
N ALA A 51 5.02 -14.48 -0.82
CA ALA A 51 6.16 -14.66 -1.69
C ALA A 51 7.09 -13.43 -1.73
N GLY A 52 6.65 -12.27 -1.25
CA GLY A 52 7.45 -11.04 -1.21
C GLY A 52 8.81 -11.21 -0.51
N PRO A 53 8.88 -11.86 0.66
CA PRO A 53 10.16 -12.21 1.28
C PRO A 53 11.05 -13.13 0.42
N LEU A 54 10.46 -14.10 -0.29
CA LEU A 54 11.23 -15.03 -1.12
C LEU A 54 11.96 -14.31 -2.25
N GLN A 55 11.31 -13.33 -2.89
CA GLN A 55 11.93 -12.50 -3.93
C GLN A 55 13.09 -11.64 -3.41
N ARG A 56 13.15 -11.37 -2.10
CA ARG A 56 14.23 -10.62 -1.44
C ARG A 56 15.37 -11.51 -0.92
N GLY A 57 15.36 -12.81 -1.27
CA GLY A 57 16.40 -13.76 -0.87
C GLY A 57 16.19 -14.41 0.50
N PHE A 58 15.02 -14.22 1.13
CA PHE A 58 14.66 -14.99 2.32
C PHE A 58 14.22 -16.41 1.93
N VAL A 59 14.28 -17.32 2.90
CA VAL A 59 13.83 -18.70 2.77
C VAL A 59 12.62 -18.94 3.69
N LEU A 60 11.62 -19.66 3.20
CA LEU A 60 10.51 -20.13 4.01
C LEU A 60 10.79 -21.55 4.50
N ALA A 61 10.85 -21.73 5.82
CA ALA A 61 10.94 -23.04 6.45
C ALA A 61 9.54 -23.67 6.57
N LEU A 62 9.42 -24.92 6.18
CA LEU A 62 8.16 -25.68 6.14
C LEU A 62 8.28 -26.96 6.97
N ASP A 63 7.24 -27.27 7.74
CA ASP A 63 7.11 -28.54 8.45
C ASP A 63 6.87 -29.73 7.50
N ALA A 64 6.69 -30.93 8.04
CA ALA A 64 6.45 -32.14 7.25
C ALA A 64 5.14 -32.09 6.45
N GLU A 65 4.18 -31.30 6.92
CA GLU A 65 2.88 -31.05 6.30
C GLU A 65 2.91 -29.87 5.30
N GLY A 66 4.07 -29.24 5.11
CA GLY A 66 4.26 -28.13 4.18
C GLY A 66 3.76 -26.77 4.71
N ARG A 67 3.60 -26.61 6.03
CA ARG A 67 3.16 -25.37 6.67
C ARG A 67 4.34 -24.54 7.16
N PRO A 68 4.25 -23.20 7.14
CA PRO A 68 5.31 -22.34 7.65
C PRO A 68 5.66 -22.59 9.11
N VAL A 69 6.94 -22.79 9.38
CA VAL A 69 7.49 -22.84 10.73
C VAL A 69 7.73 -21.40 11.19
N THR A 70 6.94 -20.94 12.16
CA THR A 70 6.99 -19.55 12.66
C THR A 70 7.72 -19.40 13.99
N SER A 71 8.15 -20.50 14.62
CA SER A 71 8.92 -20.52 15.87
C SER A 71 10.00 -21.58 15.80
N ALA A 72 11.24 -21.22 16.17
CA ALA A 72 12.36 -22.16 16.25
C ALA A 72 12.12 -23.28 17.28
N GLN A 73 11.28 -23.04 18.30
CA GLN A 73 10.95 -24.02 19.32
C GLN A 73 9.92 -25.06 18.85
N ALA A 74 9.27 -24.84 17.70
CA ALA A 74 8.24 -25.74 17.19
C ALA A 74 8.81 -27.06 16.65
N LEU A 75 10.11 -27.10 16.33
CA LEU A 75 10.77 -28.28 15.81
C LEU A 75 11.93 -28.69 16.73
N PRO A 76 12.05 -29.99 17.07
CA PRO A 76 13.18 -30.49 17.85
C PRO A 76 14.48 -30.50 17.01
N PRO A 77 15.66 -30.53 17.67
CA PRO A 77 16.91 -30.87 17.01
C PRO A 77 16.79 -32.19 16.22
N GLY A 78 17.40 -32.25 15.04
CA GLY A 78 17.32 -33.38 14.13
C GLY A 78 16.06 -33.44 13.26
N ALA A 79 15.09 -32.54 13.44
CA ALA A 79 13.87 -32.52 12.63
C ALA A 79 14.17 -32.22 11.16
N ALA A 80 13.46 -32.92 10.26
CA ALA A 80 13.47 -32.63 8.84
C ALA A 80 12.55 -31.43 8.54
N LEU A 81 12.98 -30.57 7.65
CA LEU A 81 12.19 -29.42 7.18
C LEU A 81 12.37 -29.21 5.68
N GLY A 82 11.34 -28.64 5.06
CA GLY A 82 11.42 -28.07 3.73
C GLY A 82 11.93 -26.64 3.79
N LEU A 83 12.76 -26.26 2.83
CA LEU A 83 13.21 -24.89 2.62
C LEU A 83 12.77 -24.47 1.22
N ARG A 84 12.06 -23.35 1.12
CA ARG A 84 11.56 -22.79 -0.15
C ARG A 84 12.14 -21.39 -0.39
N TRP A 85 12.75 -21.21 -1.55
CA TRP A 85 13.18 -19.94 -2.13
C TRP A 85 12.26 -19.55 -3.29
N ALA A 86 12.51 -18.38 -3.88
CA ALA A 86 11.76 -17.93 -5.07
C ALA A 86 11.97 -18.83 -6.30
N ASP A 87 13.10 -19.54 -6.38
CA ASP A 87 13.53 -20.33 -7.54
C ASP A 87 13.53 -21.85 -7.30
N GLY A 88 13.14 -22.31 -6.11
CA GLY A 88 13.03 -23.73 -5.84
C GLY A 88 12.97 -24.13 -4.38
N GLU A 89 13.03 -25.44 -4.17
CA GLU A 89 12.90 -26.06 -2.85
C GLU A 89 14.04 -27.05 -2.57
N ARG A 90 14.43 -27.16 -1.30
CA ARG A 90 15.38 -28.17 -0.81
C ARG A 90 14.92 -28.71 0.53
N LYS A 91 15.36 -29.93 0.87
CA LYS A 91 15.19 -30.50 2.21
C LYS A 91 16.38 -30.14 3.08
N ALA A 92 16.14 -29.94 4.36
CA ALA A 92 17.17 -29.70 5.37
C ALA A 92 16.88 -30.49 6.65
N ARG A 93 17.86 -30.49 7.56
CA ARG A 93 17.76 -31.04 8.91
C ARG A 93 18.24 -29.99 9.91
N LEU A 94 17.52 -29.83 11.01
CA LEU A 94 17.94 -28.99 12.14
C LEU A 94 19.05 -29.70 12.95
N GLU A 95 20.06 -28.95 13.39
CA GLU A 95 21.13 -29.42 14.29
C GLU A 95 20.89 -28.95 15.72
#